data_AF-B1KE03-F1
#
_entry.id   AF-B1KE03-F1
#
_cell.length_a   1.000
_cell.length_b   1.000
_cell.length_c   1.000
_cell.angle_alpha   90.00
_cell.angle_beta   90.00
_cell.angle_gamma   90.00
#
_symmetry.space_group_name_H-M   'P 1'
#
loop_
_entity.id
_entity.type
_entity.pdbx_description
1 polymer ?
#
loop_
_entity_poly.entity_id
_entity_poly.type
_entity_poly.pdbx_seq_one_letter_code
_entity_poly.pdbx_strand_id
1 'polypeptide(L)'
;MYLTNESEHDYRFGEYGPKYVTNGPRVDFGIVVITPGEAHPCHKHVKQEESFLVLEGECAVYVDGVRVLIKEGDYLRCEPGESHLFRNESDKNFKSVFVKAPYMEEKDSVYIDWQPGQEFIKED
;
A
#
# COMPACT_ATOMS: atom_id res chain seq x y z
N MET A 1 -4.70 -24.46 -9.29
CA MET A 1 -5.10 -24.17 -7.90
C MET A 1 -3.81 -23.86 -7.15
N TYR A 2 -3.77 -22.76 -6.42
CA TYR A 2 -2.64 -22.36 -5.57
C TYR A 2 -3.19 -22.10 -4.17
N LEU A 3 -2.58 -22.70 -3.15
CA LEU A 3 -2.96 -22.60 -1.75
C LEU A 3 -1.68 -22.44 -0.92
N THR A 4 -1.65 -21.42 -0.07
CA THR A 4 -0.57 -21.11 0.87
C THR A 4 -1.18 -20.36 2.07
N ASN A 5 -0.43 -20.22 3.16
CA ASN A 5 -0.82 -19.41 4.33
C ASN A 5 0.07 -18.17 4.46
N GLU A 6 -0.47 -17.03 4.93
CA GLU A 6 0.36 -15.82 5.14
C GLU A 6 1.54 -16.00 6.09
N SER A 7 1.53 -17.02 6.95
CA SER A 7 2.62 -17.37 7.86
C SER A 7 3.80 -18.06 7.18
N GLU A 8 3.63 -18.49 5.92
CA GLU A 8 4.68 -19.13 5.12
C GLU A 8 5.49 -18.10 4.30
N HIS A 9 5.19 -16.81 4.46
CA HIS A 9 5.83 -15.71 3.74
C HIS A 9 6.35 -14.68 4.74
N ASP A 10 7.46 -14.04 4.39
CA ASP A 10 8.12 -13.06 5.25
C ASP A 10 7.72 -11.63 4.89
N TYR A 11 7.63 -10.77 5.91
CA TYR A 11 7.61 -9.34 5.64
C TYR A 11 8.99 -8.86 5.20
N ARG A 12 9.02 -7.86 4.32
CA ARG A 12 10.27 -7.30 3.78
C ARG A 12 11.23 -6.80 4.86
N PHE A 13 10.72 -6.38 6.02
CA PHE A 13 11.52 -5.84 7.12
C PHE A 13 11.39 -6.68 8.41
N GLY A 14 11.23 -8.00 8.26
CA GLY A 14 11.09 -8.94 9.36
C GLY A 14 9.63 -9.08 9.80
N GLU A 15 9.17 -8.17 10.66
CA GLU A 15 7.79 -8.21 11.22
C GLU A 15 6.84 -7.18 10.58
N TYR A 16 7.35 -6.34 9.68
CA TYR A 16 6.59 -5.23 9.08
C TYR A 16 7.02 -4.89 7.65
N GLY A 17 6.27 -3.99 7.01
CA GLY A 17 6.38 -3.66 5.60
C GLY A 17 5.49 -4.56 4.74
N PRO A 18 5.70 -4.58 3.41
CA PRO A 18 4.95 -5.45 2.52
C PRO A 18 5.45 -6.90 2.60
N LYS A 19 4.50 -7.84 2.69
CA LYS A 19 4.66 -9.28 2.57
C LYS A 19 3.85 -9.73 1.36
N TYR A 20 4.51 -10.24 0.33
CA TYR A 20 3.82 -10.79 -0.84
C TYR A 20 3.46 -12.24 -0.57
N VAL A 21 2.19 -12.60 -0.77
CA VAL A 21 1.70 -13.98 -0.67
C VAL A 21 1.69 -14.66 -2.04
N THR A 22 1.49 -13.87 -3.11
CA THR A 22 1.72 -14.31 -4.49
C THR A 22 2.06 -13.13 -5.40
N ASN A 23 2.84 -13.41 -6.43
CA ASN A 23 3.13 -12.51 -7.54
C ASN A 23 2.65 -13.17 -8.83
N GLY A 24 1.63 -12.57 -9.46
CA GLY A 24 0.99 -13.16 -10.63
C GLY A 24 0.14 -14.40 -10.32
N PRO A 25 -0.42 -15.05 -11.36
CA PRO A 25 -0.25 -14.71 -12.78
C PRO A 25 -1.10 -13.51 -13.26
N ARG A 26 -2.05 -13.04 -12.44
CA ARG A 26 -2.96 -11.93 -12.82
C ARG A 26 -2.91 -10.75 -11.87
N VAL A 27 -2.59 -11.00 -10.61
CA VAL A 27 -2.50 -9.99 -9.56
C VAL A 27 -1.27 -10.25 -8.72
N ASP A 28 -0.69 -9.20 -8.16
CA ASP A 28 0.09 -9.33 -6.94
C ASP A 28 -0.86 -9.24 -5.76
N PHE A 29 -0.67 -10.09 -4.76
CA PHE A 29 -1.49 -10.10 -3.55
C PHE A 29 -0.59 -10.24 -2.34
N GLY A 30 -0.85 -9.44 -1.31
CA GLY A 30 -0.05 -9.48 -0.10
C GLY A 30 -0.70 -8.75 1.06
N ILE A 31 0.08 -8.62 2.12
CA ILE A 31 -0.29 -7.97 3.36
C ILE A 31 0.78 -6.95 3.69
N VAL A 32 0.38 -5.76 4.13
CA VAL A 32 1.30 -4.74 4.61
C VAL A 32 1.03 -4.49 6.09
N VAL A 33 2.11 -4.38 6.86
CA VAL A 33 2.08 -3.85 8.23
C VAL A 33 2.88 -2.56 8.27
N ILE A 34 2.31 -1.51 8.85
CA ILE A 34 3.00 -0.24 9.10
C ILE A 34 2.97 0.00 10.60
N THR A 35 4.14 0.05 11.23
CA THR A 35 4.23 0.20 12.70
C THR A 35 4.06 1.67 13.12
N PRO A 36 3.79 1.96 14.42
CA PRO A 36 3.59 3.32 14.90
C PRO A 36 4.69 4.29 14.49
N GLY A 37 4.31 5.43 13.89
CA GLY A 37 5.24 6.46 13.43
C GLY A 37 5.92 6.19 12.08
N GLU A 38 5.76 4.99 11.51
CA GLU A 38 6.31 4.69 10.19
C GLU A 38 5.48 5.26 9.05
N ALA A 39 6.14 5.39 7.90
CA ALA A 39 5.52 5.79 6.66
C ALA A 39 6.02 4.93 5.49
N HIS A 40 5.13 4.69 4.52
CA HIS A 40 5.52 4.19 3.22
C HIS A 40 5.58 5.38 2.24
N PRO A 41 6.73 5.63 1.60
CA PRO A 41 6.95 6.86 0.84
C PRO A 41 5.97 7.02 -0.33
N CYS A 42 5.76 8.28 -0.73
CA CYS A 42 4.84 8.63 -1.80
C CYS A 42 5.29 7.98 -3.12
N HIS A 43 4.36 7.29 -3.77
CA HIS A 43 4.59 6.70 -5.07
C HIS A 43 3.27 6.55 -5.82
N LYS A 44 3.35 6.37 -7.14
CA LYS A 44 2.24 6.00 -8.00
C LYS A 44 2.61 4.76 -8.82
N HIS A 45 1.60 4.01 -9.25
CA HIS A 45 1.74 2.98 -10.29
C HIS A 45 1.28 3.58 -11.61
N VAL A 46 2.01 3.32 -12.70
CA VAL A 46 1.71 3.91 -14.02
C VAL A 46 0.59 3.14 -14.72
N LYS A 47 0.51 1.83 -14.50
CA LYS A 47 -0.41 0.91 -15.18
C LYS A 47 -1.22 0.06 -14.21
N GLN A 48 -0.68 -0.28 -13.05
CA GLN A 48 -1.40 -1.07 -12.05
C GLN A 48 -2.38 -0.19 -11.26
N GLU A 49 -3.59 -0.68 -11.02
CA GLU A 49 -4.34 -0.24 -9.84
C GLU A 49 -3.72 -0.89 -8.60
N GLU A 50 -3.80 -0.23 -7.45
CA GLU A 50 -3.52 -0.85 -6.15
C GLU A 50 -4.67 -0.58 -5.20
N SER A 51 -5.10 -1.62 -4.50
CA SER A 51 -6.19 -1.51 -3.53
C SER A 51 -5.87 -2.18 -2.22
N PHE A 52 -6.52 -1.69 -1.17
CA PHE A 52 -6.23 -1.99 0.22
C PHE A 52 -7.52 -2.31 0.96
N LEU A 53 -7.55 -3.40 1.71
CA LEU A 53 -8.62 -3.71 2.67
C LEU A 53 -7.99 -3.81 4.06
N VAL A 54 -8.40 -2.90 4.94
CA VAL A 54 -7.83 -2.82 6.29
C VAL A 54 -8.34 -3.98 7.15
N LEU A 55 -7.40 -4.71 7.75
CA LEU A 55 -7.67 -5.83 8.63
C LEU A 55 -7.57 -5.46 10.11
N GLU A 56 -6.71 -4.51 10.47
CA GLU A 56 -6.48 -4.08 11.85
C GLU A 56 -5.94 -2.65 11.89
N GLY A 57 -6.38 -1.89 12.89
CA GLY A 57 -5.87 -0.54 13.17
C GLY A 57 -6.38 0.52 12.20
N GLU A 58 -5.65 1.63 12.13
CA GLU A 58 -5.94 2.76 11.24
C GLU A 58 -4.64 3.38 10.71
N CYS A 59 -4.72 4.01 9.54
CA CYS A 59 -3.58 4.66 8.90
C CYS A 59 -4.03 5.88 8.09
N ALA A 60 -3.25 6.96 8.17
CA ALA A 60 -3.46 8.10 7.29
C ALA A 60 -2.86 7.79 5.93
N VAL A 61 -3.68 7.83 4.88
CA VAL A 61 -3.26 7.70 3.49
C VAL A 61 -3.45 9.03 2.79
N TYR A 62 -2.44 9.51 2.08
CA TYR A 62 -2.51 10.74 1.30
C TYR A 62 -2.60 10.36 -0.17
N VAL A 63 -3.80 10.44 -0.75
CA VAL A 63 -4.05 10.16 -2.17
C VAL A 63 -4.03 11.46 -2.93
N ASP A 64 -3.05 11.64 -3.83
CA ASP A 64 -2.79 12.91 -4.52
C ASP A 64 -2.76 14.13 -3.57
N GLY A 65 -2.07 13.95 -2.45
CA GLY A 65 -1.94 14.96 -1.40
C GLY A 65 -3.17 15.12 -0.49
N VAL A 66 -4.31 14.49 -0.81
CA VAL A 66 -5.52 14.54 0.02
C VAL A 66 -5.46 13.48 1.10
N ARG A 67 -5.48 13.92 2.37
CA ARG A 67 -5.47 13.02 3.52
C ARG A 67 -6.81 12.31 3.68
N VAL A 68 -6.75 10.98 3.74
CA VAL A 68 -7.84 10.05 4.02
C VAL A 68 -7.42 9.19 5.21
N LEU A 69 -8.26 9.04 6.22
CA LEU A 69 -8.03 8.08 7.30
C LEU A 69 -8.78 6.80 6.95
N ILE A 70 -8.07 5.69 6.82
CA ILE A 70 -8.66 4.35 6.65
C ILE A 70 -8.50 3.55 7.93
N LYS A 71 -9.50 2.76 8.28
CA LYS A 71 -9.53 1.90 9.47
C LYS A 71 -10.10 0.53 9.15
N GLU A 72 -10.02 -0.39 10.11
CA GLU A 72 -10.53 -1.77 9.98
C GLU A 72 -11.90 -1.85 9.26
N GLY A 73 -11.94 -2.65 8.20
CA GLY A 73 -13.11 -2.84 7.34
C GLY A 73 -13.22 -1.88 6.15
N ASP A 74 -12.47 -0.77 6.14
CA ASP A 74 -12.46 0.15 5.00
C ASP A 74 -11.69 -0.46 3.81
N TYR A 75 -12.20 -0.17 2.62
CA TYR A 75 -11.54 -0.46 1.35
C TYR A 75 -11.15 0.85 0.65
N LEU A 76 -9.90 0.95 0.23
CA LEU A 76 -9.37 2.06 -0.55
C LEU A 76 -8.77 1.53 -1.84
N ARG A 77 -9.06 2.17 -2.97
CA ARG A 77 -8.43 1.89 -4.26
C ARG A 77 -7.75 3.15 -4.76
N CYS A 78 -6.54 2.99 -5.28
CA CYS A 78 -5.80 3.99 -6.04
C CYS A 78 -5.76 3.53 -7.49
N GLU A 79 -6.29 4.34 -8.39
CA GLU A 79 -6.23 4.12 -9.84
C GLU A 79 -4.80 4.34 -10.37
N PRO A 80 -4.47 3.83 -11.58
CA PRO A 80 -3.22 4.17 -12.25
C PRO A 80 -3.02 5.68 -12.31
N GLY A 81 -1.83 6.13 -11.92
CA GLY A 81 -1.46 7.55 -11.86
C GLY A 81 -1.82 8.25 -10.55
N GLU A 82 -2.68 7.68 -9.69
CA GLU A 82 -2.96 8.23 -8.36
C GLU A 82 -1.83 7.88 -7.40
N SER A 83 -1.17 8.92 -6.92
CA SER A 83 -0.11 8.78 -5.92
C SER A 83 -0.71 8.46 -4.56
N HIS A 84 0.02 7.68 -3.76
CA HIS A 84 -0.37 7.39 -2.40
C HIS A 84 0.85 7.30 -1.48
N LEU A 85 0.71 7.89 -0.30
CA LEU A 85 1.64 7.80 0.82
C LEU A 85 0.87 7.29 2.04
N PHE A 86 1.42 6.31 2.75
CA PHE A 86 0.85 5.84 4.01
C PHE A 86 1.67 6.37 5.17
N ARG A 87 1.02 6.81 6.24
CA ARG A 87 1.64 7.21 7.50
C ARG A 87 0.81 6.70 8.66
N ASN A 88 1.39 5.83 9.47
CA ASN A 88 0.74 5.38 10.68
C ASN A 88 0.93 6.44 11.78
N GLU A 89 -0.10 7.25 11.98
CA GLU A 89 -0.16 8.31 12.99
C GLU A 89 -0.70 7.80 14.34
N SER A 90 -1.05 6.52 14.44
CA SER A 90 -1.58 5.89 15.66
C SER A 90 -0.47 5.29 16.53
N ASP A 91 -0.86 4.79 17.71
CA ASP A 91 0.01 4.08 18.66
C ASP A 91 -0.02 2.55 18.51
N LYS A 92 -0.71 2.03 17.49
CA LYS A 92 -0.85 0.59 17.20
C LYS A 92 -0.40 0.25 15.79
N ASN A 93 -0.12 -1.04 15.55
CA ASN A 93 0.16 -1.50 14.19
C ASN A 93 -1.07 -1.34 13.30
N PHE A 94 -0.84 -0.91 12.06
CA PHE A 94 -1.81 -0.96 10.98
C PHE A 94 -1.53 -2.21 10.14
N LYS A 95 -2.55 -3.03 9.84
CA LYS A 95 -2.44 -4.20 8.97
C LYS A 95 -3.51 -4.13 7.87
N SER A 96 -3.10 -4.31 6.61
CA SER A 96 -4.00 -4.31 5.46
C SER A 96 -3.61 -5.38 4.45
N VAL A 97 -4.58 -5.95 3.76
CA VAL A 97 -4.33 -6.63 2.48
C VAL A 97 -4.00 -5.56 1.44
N PHE A 98 -3.11 -5.85 0.50
CA PHE A 98 -2.97 -5.09 -0.72
C PHE A 98 -3.11 -6.01 -1.95
N VAL A 99 -3.70 -5.48 -3.01
CA VAL A 99 -3.84 -6.16 -4.31
C VAL A 99 -3.42 -5.20 -5.40
N LYS A 100 -2.51 -5.63 -6.28
CA LYS A 100 -2.17 -4.89 -7.50
C LYS A 100 -2.57 -5.66 -8.74
N ALA A 101 -3.19 -4.97 -9.69
CA ALA A 101 -3.64 -5.56 -10.94
C ALA A 101 -3.43 -4.57 -12.11
N PRO A 102 -3.04 -5.04 -13.31
CA PRO A 102 -2.65 -6.42 -13.62
C PRO A 102 -1.29 -6.78 -13.03
N TYR A 103 -0.97 -8.06 -12.95
CA TYR A 103 0.41 -8.51 -12.70
C TYR A 103 1.34 -8.01 -13.80
N MET A 104 2.54 -7.59 -13.39
CA MET A 104 3.60 -7.12 -14.27
C MET A 104 4.92 -7.78 -13.91
N GLU A 105 5.69 -8.20 -14.91
CA GLU A 105 7.04 -8.75 -14.70
C GLU A 105 8.06 -7.66 -14.32
N GLU A 106 7.81 -6.43 -14.77
CA GLU A 106 8.63 -5.26 -14.48
C GLU A 106 7.99 -4.38 -13.41
N LYS A 107 8.83 -3.63 -12.69
CA LYS A 107 8.38 -2.69 -11.67
C LYS A 107 7.61 -1.54 -12.30
N ASP A 108 6.38 -1.32 -11.84
CA ASP A 108 5.50 -0.25 -12.30
C ASP A 108 5.46 0.99 -11.39
N SER A 109 6.03 0.89 -10.18
CA SER A 109 6.00 1.99 -9.20
C SER A 109 7.05 3.08 -9.48
N VAL A 110 6.59 4.33 -9.49
CA VAL A 110 7.38 5.55 -9.57
C VAL A 110 7.27 6.30 -8.25
N TYR A 111 8.41 6.50 -7.59
CA TYR A 111 8.48 7.25 -6.32
C TYR A 111 8.50 8.75 -6.57
N ILE A 112 7.79 9.48 -5.72
CA ILE A 112 7.66 10.93 -5.77
C ILE A 112 8.27 11.49 -4.48
N ASP A 113 9.14 12.49 -4.61
CA ASP A 113 9.70 13.20 -3.45
C ASP A 113 8.68 14.21 -2.92
N TRP A 114 7.70 13.71 -2.17
CA TRP A 114 6.63 14.49 -1.56
C TRP A 114 6.32 14.00 -0.15
N GLN A 115 5.97 14.94 0.74
CA GLN A 115 5.59 14.72 2.12
C GLN A 115 4.36 15.56 2.50
N PRO A 116 3.54 15.09 3.47
CA PRO A 116 2.43 15.87 4.00
C PRO A 116 2.87 17.28 4.46
N GLY A 117 2.10 18.29 4.05
CA GLY A 117 2.39 19.71 4.31
C GLY A 117 3.06 20.44 3.14
N GLN A 118 3.56 19.73 2.13
CA GLN A 118 3.98 20.33 0.86
C GLN A 118 2.78 20.48 -0.10
N GLU A 119 2.83 21.48 -0.97
CA GLU A 119 1.87 21.60 -2.08
C GLU A 119 1.99 20.35 -2.98
N PHE A 120 0.85 19.72 -3.26
CA PHE A 120 0.81 18.55 -4.15
C PHE A 120 0.51 19.01 -5.57
N ILE A 121 1.40 18.69 -6.51
CA ILE A 121 1.25 19.00 -7.93
C ILE A 121 1.10 17.66 -8.65
N LYS A 122 -0.10 17.41 -9.22
CA LYS A 122 -0.35 16.22 -10.02
C LYS A 122 0.26 16.42 -11.41
N GLU A 123 1.28 15.63 -11.72
CA GLU A 123 1.83 15.53 -13.07
C GLU A 123 1.01 14.53 -13.89
N ASP A 124 0.58 14.96 -15.08
CA ASP A 124 -0.16 14.15 -16.05
C ASP A 124 0.63 12.91 -16.54
#